data_AF-A0A2T1M000-F1
#
_entry.id   AF-A0A2T1M000-F1
#
_cell.length_a   1.000
_cell.length_b   1.000
_cell.length_c   1.000
_cell.angle_alpha   90.00
_cell.angle_beta   90.00
_cell.angle_gamma   90.00
#
_symmetry.space_group_name_H-M   'P 1'
#
loop_
_entity.id
_entity.type
_entity.pdbx_description
1 polymer ?
#
loop_
_entity_poly.entity_id
_entity_poly.type
_entity_poly.pdbx_seq_one_letter_code
_entity_poly.pdbx_strand_id
1 'polypeptide(L)'
;MLNGKTPELTIKFSEKPEISNIGKTVNLQITGENGIVVKAQIARKNLTKQVEKMESFSSWIAVLSGKIVAIAPDGIVELEGAGINVFEKKAKEEAG
;
A
#
# COMPACT_ATOMS: atom_id res chain seq x y z
N MET A 1 15.68 14.71 -20.53
CA MET A 1 16.19 13.92 -19.39
C MET A 1 15.34 14.29 -18.18
N LEU A 2 14.60 13.34 -17.60
CA LEU A 2 13.94 13.56 -16.30
C LEU A 2 15.03 13.82 -15.26
N ASN A 3 14.90 14.91 -14.51
CA ASN A 3 15.88 15.58 -13.65
C ASN A 3 16.43 14.76 -12.45
N GLY A 4 16.89 13.52 -12.64
CA GLY A 4 17.59 12.72 -11.62
C GLY A 4 16.76 12.37 -10.37
N LYS A 5 15.47 12.70 -10.34
CA LYS A 5 14.53 12.29 -9.28
C LYS A 5 13.74 11.09 -9.75
N THR A 6 13.94 9.95 -9.08
CA THR A 6 13.05 8.80 -9.20
C THR A 6 11.66 9.25 -8.75
N PRO A 7 10.62 9.19 -9.61
CA PRO A 7 9.29 9.63 -9.22
C PRO A 7 8.74 8.75 -8.10
N GLU A 8 8.05 9.35 -7.14
CA GLU A 8 7.38 8.63 -6.05
C GLU A 8 5.89 8.50 -6.35
N LEU A 9 5.32 7.35 -6.01
CA LEU A 9 3.89 7.08 -6.10
C LEU A 9 3.34 6.80 -4.71
N THR A 10 2.15 7.33 -4.44
CA THR A 10 1.35 6.99 -3.27
C THR A 10 -0.04 6.61 -3.74
N ILE A 11 -0.51 5.42 -3.34
CA ILE A 11 -1.88 4.97 -3.55
C ILE A 11 -2.60 4.79 -2.22
N LYS A 12 -3.92 4.95 -2.25
CA LYS A 12 -4.82 4.61 -1.15
C LYS A 12 -5.56 3.34 -1.51
N PHE A 13 -5.82 2.48 -0.54
CA PHE A 13 -6.55 1.24 -0.75
C PHE A 13 -7.29 0.84 0.54
N SER A 14 -8.41 0.15 0.36
CA SER A 14 -9.27 -0.32 1.46
C SER A 14 -9.40 -1.86 1.47
N GLU A 15 -8.60 -2.56 0.65
CA GLU A 15 -8.60 -4.03 0.58
C GLU A 15 -7.47 -4.63 1.43
N LYS A 16 -7.80 -5.62 2.28
CA LYS A 16 -6.84 -6.22 3.20
C LYS A 16 -5.84 -7.09 2.41
N PRO A 17 -4.53 -6.81 2.48
CA PRO A 17 -3.53 -7.63 1.80
C PRO A 17 -3.36 -8.99 2.48
N GLU A 18 -3.04 -10.02 1.71
CA GLU A 18 -2.66 -11.31 2.25
C GLU A 18 -1.24 -11.29 2.83
N ILE A 19 -1.07 -11.88 4.01
CA ILE A 19 0.25 -12.05 4.62
C ILE A 19 0.79 -13.43 4.27
N SER A 20 1.85 -13.47 3.47
CA SER A 20 2.58 -14.73 3.28
C SER A 20 3.33 -15.12 4.55
N ASN A 21 3.27 -16.41 4.90
CA ASN A 21 3.94 -16.94 6.10
C ASN A 21 5.42 -17.29 5.88
N ILE A 22 5.96 -17.04 4.69
CA ILE A 22 7.29 -17.45 4.27
C ILE A 22 8.17 -16.21 4.10
N GLY A 23 9.40 -16.26 4.64
CA GLY A 23 10.39 -15.20 4.45
C GLY A 23 10.21 -13.96 5.35
N LYS A 24 11.13 -13.00 5.16
CA LYS A 24 11.18 -11.72 5.90
C LYS A 24 10.43 -10.59 5.18
N THR A 25 10.13 -10.76 3.90
CA THR A 25 9.43 -9.79 3.05
C THR A 25 8.27 -10.47 2.33
N VAL A 26 7.25 -9.67 1.99
CA VAL A 26 6.07 -10.09 1.25
C VAL A 26 5.99 -9.22 -0.01
N ASN A 27 5.81 -9.86 -1.17
CA ASN A 27 5.50 -9.15 -2.41
C ASN A 27 4.00 -8.91 -2.44
N LEU A 28 3.59 -7.66 -2.35
CA LEU A 28 2.20 -7.25 -2.45
C LEU A 28 1.90 -6.79 -3.87
N GLN A 29 0.70 -7.09 -4.33
CA GLN A 29 0.08 -6.46 -5.49
C GLN A 29 -1.24 -5.86 -5.02
N ILE A 30 -1.37 -4.54 -5.12
CA ILE A 30 -2.48 -3.79 -4.55
C ILE A 30 -3.10 -2.92 -5.64
N THR A 31 -4.42 -2.95 -5.72
CA THR A 31 -5.19 -2.02 -6.55
C THR A 31 -5.58 -0.83 -5.70
N GLY A 32 -5.10 0.35 -6.08
CA GLY A 32 -5.49 1.60 -5.44
C GLY A 32 -6.94 1.97 -5.75
N GLU A 33 -7.55 2.81 -4.92
CA GLU A 33 -8.90 3.37 -5.14
C GLU A 33 -9.00 4.19 -6.44
N ASN A 34 -7.86 4.63 -6.98
CA ASN A 34 -7.74 5.29 -8.28
C ASN A 34 -7.58 4.33 -9.47
N GLY A 35 -7.70 3.01 -9.25
CA GLY A 35 -7.56 1.98 -10.28
C GLY A 35 -6.13 1.63 -10.67
N ILE A 36 -5.12 2.26 -10.06
CA ILE A 36 -3.71 1.95 -10.34
C ILE A 36 -3.32 0.68 -9.59
N VAL A 37 -2.80 -0.32 -10.30
CA VAL A 37 -2.24 -1.52 -9.70
C VAL A 37 -0.75 -1.31 -9.46
N VAL A 38 -0.31 -1.54 -8.22
CA VAL A 38 1.10 -1.42 -7.83
C VAL A 38 1.60 -2.72 -7.24
N LYS A 39 2.88 -3.01 -7.47
CA LYS A 39 3.60 -4.13 -6.89
C LYS A 39 4.74 -3.62 -6.03
N ALA A 40 4.85 -4.12 -4.80
CA ALA A 40 5.84 -3.65 -3.86
C ALA A 40 6.30 -4.77 -2.91
N GLN A 41 7.58 -4.75 -2.54
CA GLN A 41 8.10 -5.64 -1.51
C GLN A 41 8.08 -4.94 -0.15
N ILE A 42 7.36 -5.52 0.81
CA ILE A 42 7.19 -4.96 2.16
C ILE A 42 7.78 -5.91 3.20
N ALA A 43 8.44 -5.37 4.22
CA ALA A 43 8.88 -6.15 5.37
C ALA A 43 7.66 -6.81 6.06
N ARG A 44 7.68 -8.15 6.18
CA ARG A 44 6.56 -8.93 6.74
C ARG A 44 6.15 -8.42 8.12
N LYS A 45 7.13 -8.15 8.99
CA LYS A 45 6.89 -7.62 10.34
C LYS A 45 6.13 -6.27 10.32
N ASN A 46 6.41 -5.40 9.35
CA ASN A 46 5.68 -4.14 9.22
C ASN A 46 4.27 -4.39 8.70
N LEU A 47 4.13 -5.22 7.66
CA LEU A 47 2.82 -5.59 7.10
C LEU A 47 1.90 -6.20 8.15
N THR A 48 2.39 -7.17 8.94
CA THR A 48 1.63 -7.79 10.03
C THR A 48 1.08 -6.75 11.01
N LYS A 49 1.93 -5.82 11.48
CA LYS A 49 1.48 -4.74 12.37
C LYS A 49 0.39 -3.86 11.76
N GLN A 50 0.46 -3.59 10.46
CA GLN A 50 -0.57 -2.81 9.79
C GLN A 50 -1.86 -3.60 9.62
N VAL A 51 -1.78 -4.89 9.31
CA VAL A 51 -2.97 -5.76 9.22
C VAL A 51 -3.65 -5.90 10.59
N GLU A 52 -2.90 -6.04 11.68
CA GLU A 52 -3.48 -6.05 13.04
C GLU A 52 -4.28 -4.75 13.33
N LYS A 53 -3.81 -3.60 12.82
CA LYS A 53 -4.57 -2.34 12.90
C LYS A 53 -5.82 -2.36 12.03
N MET A 54 -5.73 -2.87 10.79
CA MET A 54 -6.90 -3.03 9.91
C MET A 54 -7.99 -3.86 10.58
N GLU A 55 -7.61 -4.89 11.34
CA GLU A 55 -8.53 -5.77 12.06
C GLU A 55 -9.09 -5.12 13.34
N SER A 56 -8.36 -4.18 13.95
CA SER A 56 -8.84 -3.43 15.12
C SER A 56 -9.78 -2.27 14.77
N PHE A 57 -9.74 -1.77 13.53
CA PHE A 57 -10.55 -0.63 13.09
C PHE A 57 -11.86 -1.08 12.43
N SER A 58 -12.99 -0.53 12.88
CA SER A 58 -14.31 -0.78 12.24
C SER A 58 -14.36 -0.33 10.78
N SER A 59 -13.59 0.71 10.45
CA SER A 59 -13.37 1.17 9.08
C SER A 59 -11.99 1.79 8.98
N TRP A 60 -11.31 1.56 7.86
CA TRP A 60 -9.92 2.00 7.71
C TRP A 60 -9.59 2.35 6.25
N ILE A 61 -8.51 3.11 6.09
CA ILE A 61 -7.84 3.37 4.82
C ILE A 61 -6.35 3.10 4.98
N ALA A 62 -5.76 2.42 4.01
CA ALA A 62 -4.32 2.22 3.95
C ALA A 62 -3.70 3.07 2.85
N VAL A 63 -2.46 3.47 3.07
CA VAL A 63 -1.60 4.09 2.06
C VAL A 63 -0.40 3.20 1.80
N LEU A 64 -0.06 3.05 0.53
CA LEU A 64 1.17 2.43 0.06
C LEU A 64 1.93 3.45 -0.76
N SER A 65 3.17 3.74 -0.34
CA SER A 65 4.02 4.75 -0.96
C SER A 65 5.40 4.18 -1.25
N GLY A 66 5.99 4.53 -2.39
CA GLY A 66 7.35 4.12 -2.74
C GLY A 66 7.86 4.79 -4.01
N LYS A 67 9.13 4.52 -4.35
CA LYS A 67 9.76 5.04 -5.57
C LYS A 67 9.40 4.15 -6.75
N ILE A 68 8.95 4.74 -7.85
CA ILE A 68 8.66 4.00 -9.08
C ILE A 68 9.98 3.55 -9.70
N VAL A 69 10.18 2.24 -9.81
CA VAL A 69 11.36 1.66 -10.46
C VAL A 69 11.06 1.06 -11.82
N ALA A 70 9.82 0.58 -12.04
CA ALA A 70 9.43 0.05 -13.33
C ALA A 70 7.93 0.17 -13.64
N ILE A 71 7.71 0.36 -14.94
CA ILE A 71 6.51 0.23 -15.78
C ILE A 71 6.24 -1.17 -16.33
N ALA A 72 5.49 -2.08 -15.69
CA ALA A 72 5.23 -3.38 -16.33
C ALA A 72 4.40 -3.20 -17.62
N PRO A 73 4.56 -4.06 -18.66
CA PRO A 73 3.82 -3.94 -19.93
C PRO A 73 2.29 -4.04 -19.76
N ASP A 74 1.84 -4.75 -18.74
CA ASP A 74 0.43 -4.89 -18.34
C ASP A 74 -0.11 -3.68 -17.54
N GLY A 75 0.74 -2.68 -17.26
CA GLY A 75 0.39 -1.45 -16.55
C GLY A 75 0.63 -1.47 -15.04
N ILE A 76 1.13 -2.58 -14.47
CA ILE A 76 1.48 -2.65 -13.04
C ILE A 76 2.72 -1.80 -12.75
N VAL A 77 2.62 -0.92 -11.75
CA VAL A 77 3.72 -0.06 -11.30
C VAL A 77 4.54 -0.77 -10.22
N GLU A 78 5.83 -0.97 -10.44
CA GLU A 78 6.73 -1.56 -9.44
C GLU A 78 7.35 -0.47 -8.56
N LEU A 79 7.22 -0.65 -7.24
CA LEU A 79 7.72 0.29 -6.23
C LEU A 79 8.87 -0.31 -5.42
N GLU A 80 9.93 0.48 -5.24
CA GLU A 80 11.05 0.18 -4.34
C GLU A 80 10.99 1.05 -3.08
N GLY A 81 11.51 0.49 -1.97
CA GLY A 81 11.56 1.19 -0.68
C GLY A 81 10.18 1.47 -0.12
N ALA A 82 9.19 0.65 -0.48
CA ALA A 82 7.81 0.94 -0.21
C ALA A 82 7.45 0.82 1.28
N GLY A 83 6.58 1.72 1.73
CA GLY A 83 6.03 1.76 3.08
C GLY A 83 4.51 1.66 3.06
N ILE A 84 3.95 0.94 4.03
CA ILE A 84 2.51 0.83 4.26
C ILE A 84 2.14 1.47 5.61
N ASN A 85 1.08 2.25 5.62
CA ASN A 85 0.47 2.78 6.85
C ASN A 85 -1.05 2.66 6.78
N VAL A 86 -1.66 2.29 7.91
CA VAL A 86 -3.11 2.16 8.06
C VAL A 86 -3.63 3.23 9.01
N PHE A 87 -4.73 3.85 8.61
CA PHE A 87 -5.45 4.87 9.36
C PHE A 87 -6.90 4.43 9.57
N GLU A 88 -7.44 4.70 10.76
CA GLU A 88 -8.86 4.54 11.02
C GLU A 88 -9.66 5.61 10.25
N LYS A 89 -10.69 5.18 9.51
CA LYS A 89 -11.68 6.10 8.96
C LYS A 89 -12.62 6.48 10.10
N LYS A 90 -12.45 7.68 10.63
CA LYS A 90 -13.48 8.23 11.52
C LYS A 90 -14.77 8.37 10.72
N ALA A 91 -15.85 7.78 11.22
CA ALA A 91 -17.17 8.16 10.76
C ALA A 91 -17.27 9.69 10.91
N LYS A 92 -17.64 10.38 9.84
CA LYS A 92 -18.09 11.76 9.99
C LYS A 92 -19.32 11.62 10.87
N GLU A 93 -19.26 12.10 12.12
CA GLU A 93 -20.49 12.39 12.86
C GLU A 93 -21.30 13.27 11.93
N GLU A 94 -22.30 12.68 11.27
CA GLU A 94 -23.36 13.46 10.66
C GLU A 94 -23.95 14.23 11.84
N ALA A 95 -23.68 15.53 11.86
CA ALA A 95 -24.26 16.44 12.81
C ALA A 95 -25.78 16.32 12.67
N GLY A 96 -26.39 15.56 13.57
CA GLY A 96 -27.83 15.50 13.79
C GLY A 96 -28.31 16.74 14.52
#